data_AF-A0AAV6ZB84-F1
#
_entry.id   AF-A0AAV6ZB84-F1
#
_cell.length_a   1.000
_cell.length_b   1.000
_cell.length_c   1.000
_cell.angle_alpha   90.00
_cell.angle_beta   90.00
_cell.angle_gamma   90.00
#
_symmetry.space_group_name_H-M   'P 1'
#
loop_
_entity.id
_entity.type
_entity.pdbx_description
1 polymer ?
#
loop_
_entity_poly.entity_id
_entity_poly.type
_entity_poly.pdbx_seq_one_letter_code
_entity_poly.pdbx_strand_id
1 'polypeptide(L)'
;VSAYPLPEHRSTALATQAAMLYVILYFHPSTLHTHQAKMREIVDKYFPDNWVISIYMGITVNLMEAWEPYKAAKTALNYTLDLPNIKEQVELCAQ
;
A
#
# COMPACT_ATOMS: atom_id res chain seq x y z
N VAL A 1 -20.71 -22.77 -11.94
CA VAL A 1 -19.26 -22.45 -11.94
C VAL A 1 -19.06 -21.31 -10.97
N SER A 2 -18.69 -21.64 -9.73
CA SER A 2 -18.43 -20.67 -8.67
C SER A 2 -16.91 -20.55 -8.52
N ALA A 3 -16.31 -19.69 -9.33
CA ALA A 3 -14.88 -19.40 -9.26
C ALA A 3 -14.67 -18.32 -8.21
N TYR A 4 -14.71 -18.70 -6.93
CA TYR A 4 -14.15 -17.83 -5.89
C TYR A 4 -12.63 -17.87 -6.06
N PRO A 5 -11.96 -16.74 -6.38
CA PRO A 5 -10.51 -16.73 -6.47
C PRO A 5 -9.94 -16.98 -5.07
N LEU A 6 -8.92 -17.83 -4.97
CA LEU A 6 -8.24 -18.11 -3.71
C LEU A 6 -7.80 -16.80 -3.02
N PRO A 7 -7.82 -16.73 -1.68
CA PRO A 7 -7.43 -15.54 -0.91
C PRO A 7 -6.07 -14.95 -1.33
N GLU A 8 -5.19 -15.81 -1.84
CA GLU A 8 -3.82 -15.52 -2.30
C GLU A 8 -3.78 -14.68 -3.59
N HIS A 9 -4.85 -14.69 -4.41
CA HIS A 9 -4.95 -13.85 -5.62
C HIS A 9 -5.48 -12.44 -5.36
N ARG A 10 -5.89 -12.10 -4.12
CA ARG A 10 -6.18 -10.70 -3.76
C ARG A 10 -4.96 -9.82 -3.94
N SER A 11 -3.78 -10.31 -3.56
CA SER A 11 -2.51 -9.58 -3.66
C SER A 11 -2.12 -9.28 -5.11
N THR A 12 -2.46 -10.15 -6.06
CA THR A 12 -2.16 -9.94 -7.50
C THR A 12 -3.06 -8.87 -8.13
N ALA A 13 -4.36 -8.88 -7.81
CA ALA A 13 -5.30 -7.88 -8.33
C ALA A 13 -5.14 -6.51 -7.66
N LEU A 14 -4.82 -6.47 -6.36
CA LEU A 14 -4.51 -5.23 -5.64
C LEU A 14 -3.18 -4.62 -6.11
N ALA A 15 -2.15 -5.43 -6.42
CA ALA A 15 -0.86 -4.92 -6.87
C ALA A 15 -0.98 -4.06 -8.13
N THR A 16 -1.81 -4.47 -9.10
CA THR A 16 -2.08 -3.66 -10.31
C THR A 16 -2.81 -2.36 -9.97
N GLN A 17 -3.76 -2.40 -9.03
CA GLN A 17 -4.48 -1.20 -8.58
C GLN A 17 -3.57 -0.23 -7.82
N ALA A 18 -2.69 -0.75 -6.95
CA ALA A 18 -1.70 0.00 -6.22
C ALA A 18 -0.67 0.67 -7.16
N ALA A 19 -0.23 -0.03 -8.20
CA ALA A 19 0.66 0.53 -9.22
C ALA A 19 -0.03 1.65 -10.02
N MET A 20 -1.30 1.48 -10.41
CA MET A 20 -2.08 2.54 -11.05
C MET A 20 -2.28 3.74 -10.12
N LEU A 21 -2.59 3.50 -8.85
CA LEU A 21 -2.82 4.56 -7.87
C LEU A 21 -1.54 5.34 -7.55
N TYR A 22 -0.39 4.66 -7.48
CA TYR A 22 0.93 5.29 -7.38
C TYR A 22 1.13 6.30 -8.50
N VAL A 23 0.88 5.89 -9.76
CA VAL A 23 0.98 6.78 -10.92
C VAL A 23 -0.01 7.95 -10.85
N ILE A 24 -1.28 7.68 -10.48
CA ILE A 24 -2.33 8.71 -10.36
C ILE A 24 -1.99 9.76 -9.29
N LEU A 25 -1.39 9.34 -8.16
CA LEU A 25 -1.00 10.26 -7.07
C LEU A 25 0.02 11.30 -7.51
N TYR A 26 0.92 10.97 -8.46
CA TYR A 26 1.86 11.95 -9.01
C TYR A 26 1.21 13.03 -9.86
N PHE A 27 0.02 12.78 -10.41
CA PHE A 27 -0.76 13.82 -11.08
C PHE A 27 -1.40 14.81 -10.09
N HIS A 28 -1.38 14.50 -8.79
CA HIS A 28 -1.93 15.38 -7.75
C HIS A 28 -1.01 15.48 -6.51
N PRO A 29 0.17 16.14 -6.66
CA PRO A 29 1.21 16.19 -5.61
C PRO A 29 0.74 16.89 -4.33
N SER A 30 -0.27 17.75 -4.39
CA SER A 30 -0.91 18.38 -3.23
C SER A 30 -1.51 17.36 -2.26
N THR A 31 -1.92 16.17 -2.74
CA THR A 31 -2.38 15.08 -1.86
C THR A 31 -1.23 14.44 -1.10
N LEU A 32 -0.08 14.24 -1.75
CA LEU A 32 1.13 13.67 -1.14
C LEU A 32 1.76 14.60 -0.07
N HIS A 33 1.63 15.92 -0.22
CA HIS A 33 2.18 16.88 0.73
C HIS A 33 1.23 17.28 1.87
N THR A 34 -0.05 17.53 1.56
CA THR A 34 -0.92 18.31 2.46
C THR A 34 -2.08 17.49 3.05
N HIS A 35 -2.53 16.44 2.36
CA HIS A 35 -3.77 15.75 2.71
C HIS A 35 -3.53 14.46 3.52
N GLN A 36 -3.10 14.60 4.77
CA GLN A 36 -2.75 13.46 5.64
C GLN A 36 -3.86 12.44 5.81
N ALA A 37 -5.10 12.86 6.10
CA ALA A 37 -6.22 11.93 6.30
C ALA A 37 -6.52 11.10 5.03
N LYS A 38 -6.51 11.74 3.86
CA LYS A 38 -6.75 11.09 2.57
C LYS A 38 -5.60 10.14 2.20
N MET A 39 -4.37 10.55 2.50
CA MET A 39 -3.19 9.72 2.26
C MET A 39 -3.19 8.48 3.16
N ARG A 40 -3.60 8.62 4.42
CA ARG A 40 -3.78 7.51 5.34
C ARG A 40 -4.81 6.50 4.84
N GLU A 41 -5.99 6.96 4.43
CA GLU A 41 -7.02 6.06 3.87
C GLU A 41 -6.52 5.30 2.62
N ILE A 42 -5.73 5.96 1.77
CA ILE A 42 -5.12 5.34 0.59
C ILE A 42 -4.09 4.27 0.98
N VAL A 43 -3.20 4.58 1.92
CA VAL A 43 -2.17 3.64 2.40
C VAL A 43 -2.81 2.44 3.09
N ASP A 44 -3.73 2.67 4.02
CA ASP A 44 -4.43 1.61 4.77
C ASP A 44 -5.20 0.67 3.83
N LYS A 45 -5.76 1.18 2.73
CA LYS A 45 -6.60 0.40 1.81
C LYS A 45 -5.83 -0.33 0.71
N TYR A 46 -4.79 0.28 0.15
CA TYR A 46 -4.08 -0.22 -1.04
C TYR A 46 -2.67 -0.69 -0.75
N PHE A 47 -2.07 -0.24 0.35
CA PHE A 47 -0.69 -0.53 0.73
C PHE A 47 -0.55 -1.03 2.20
N PRO A 48 -1.43 -1.90 2.72
CA PRO A 48 -1.34 -2.37 4.11
C PRO A 48 -0.08 -3.22 4.37
N ASP A 49 0.25 -4.14 3.44
CA ASP A 49 1.37 -5.08 3.58
C ASP A 49 2.37 -5.02 2.41
N ASN A 50 2.07 -4.23 1.37
CA ASN A 50 2.86 -4.14 0.14
C ASN A 50 3.41 -2.71 -0.03
N TRP A 51 4.44 -2.36 0.74
CA TRP A 51 5.16 -1.08 0.62
C TRP A 51 6.17 -1.07 -0.55
N VAL A 52 6.43 -2.23 -1.15
CA VAL A 52 7.17 -2.36 -2.41
C VAL A 52 6.17 -2.72 -3.51
N ILE A 53 6.06 -1.88 -4.53
CA ILE A 53 5.20 -2.14 -5.68
C ILE A 53 6.02 -2.50 -6.91
N SER A 54 5.52 -3.44 -7.69
CA SER A 54 6.05 -3.71 -9.03
C SER A 54 5.26 -2.89 -10.04
N ILE A 55 5.93 -1.95 -10.71
CA ILE A 55 5.37 -1.22 -11.85
C ILE A 55 5.68 -1.96 -13.15
N TYR A 56 5.19 -1.41 -14.27
CA TYR A 56 5.32 -2.03 -15.58
C TYR A 56 6.79 -2.37 -15.94
N MET A 57 6.98 -3.51 -16.62
CA MET A 57 8.28 -4.12 -16.97
C MET A 57 9.15 -4.61 -15.80
N GLY A 58 8.57 -5.02 -14.67
CA GLY A 58 9.33 -5.65 -13.59
C GLY A 58 10.19 -4.69 -12.77
N ILE A 59 10.02 -3.39 -12.96
CA ILE A 59 10.64 -2.37 -12.12
C ILE A 59 9.93 -2.40 -10.77
N THR A 60 10.68 -2.57 -9.69
CA THR A 60 10.16 -2.48 -8.32
C THR A 60 10.46 -1.10 -7.76
N VAL A 61 9.49 -0.51 -7.08
CA VAL A 61 9.61 0.80 -6.44
C VAL A 61 9.30 0.65 -4.96
N ASN A 62 10.25 1.09 -4.14
CA ASN A 62 10.06 1.21 -2.70
C ASN A 62 9.34 2.52 -2.38
N LEU A 63 8.14 2.43 -1.83
CA LEU A 63 7.33 3.61 -1.51
C LEU A 63 7.96 4.45 -0.39
N MET A 64 8.76 3.85 0.50
CA MET A 64 9.44 4.60 1.57
C MET A 64 10.50 5.56 1.03
N GLU A 65 11.23 5.15 0.01
CA GLU A 65 12.21 6.00 -0.67
C GLU A 65 11.49 6.99 -1.60
N ALA A 66 10.54 6.51 -2.39
CA ALA A 66 9.81 7.35 -3.34
C ALA A 66 9.01 8.47 -2.64
N TRP A 67 8.49 8.22 -1.43
CA TRP A 67 7.70 9.19 -0.68
C TRP A 67 8.44 9.90 0.46
N GLU A 68 9.77 9.75 0.54
CA GLU A 68 10.60 10.50 1.47
C GLU A 68 10.38 12.04 1.45
N PRO A 69 10.28 12.72 0.29
CA PRO A 69 10.06 14.18 0.24
C PRO A 69 8.62 14.58 0.59
N TYR A 70 7.68 13.63 0.65
CA TYR A 70 6.26 13.86 0.83
C TYR A 70 5.83 13.61 2.28
N LYS A 71 5.76 14.68 3.10
CA LYS A 71 5.48 14.58 4.54
C LYS A 71 4.20 13.79 4.87
N ALA A 72 3.09 14.02 4.16
CA ALA A 72 1.83 13.35 4.46
C ALA A 72 1.88 11.85 4.10
N ALA A 73 2.52 11.53 2.98
CA ALA A 73 2.73 10.16 2.49
C ALA A 73 3.68 9.34 3.38
N LYS A 74 4.83 9.89 3.74
CA LYS A 74 5.78 9.26 4.67
C LYS A 74 5.15 8.98 6.02
N THR A 75 4.40 9.94 6.54
CA THR A 75 3.71 9.80 7.83
C THR A 75 2.65 8.70 7.78
N ALA A 76 1.84 8.66 6.72
CA ALA A 76 0.82 7.62 6.53
C ALA A 76 1.43 6.22 6.45
N LEU A 77 2.54 6.06 5.71
CA LEU A 77 3.25 4.77 5.62
C LEU A 77 3.85 4.32 6.94
N ASN A 78 4.49 5.21 7.69
CA ASN A 78 5.05 4.85 9.00
C ASN A 78 3.98 4.33 9.97
N TYR A 79 2.78 4.93 9.98
CA TYR A 79 1.68 4.44 10.81
C TYR A 79 1.15 3.06 10.39
N THR A 80 1.27 2.72 9.11
CA THR A 80 0.86 1.40 8.61
C THR A 80 1.89 0.33 8.96
N LEU A 81 3.19 0.69 9.01
CA LEU A 81 4.27 -0.21 9.41
C LEU A 81 4.41 -0.38 10.93
N ASP A 82 3.93 0.58 11.73
CA ASP A 82 3.94 0.49 13.20
C ASP A 82 2.73 -0.31 13.75
N LEU A 83 2.87 -1.65 13.72
CA LEU A 83 2.80 -2.56 14.90
C LEU A 83 1.51 -3.19 15.52
N PRO A 84 0.23 -2.98 15.17
CA PRO A 84 -0.83 -3.89 15.69
C PRO A 84 -1.21 -5.05 14.75
N ASN A 85 -1.06 -4.92 13.43
CA ASN A 85 -1.56 -5.93 12.48
C ASN A 85 -0.69 -7.20 12.39
N ILE A 86 0.59 -7.11 12.77
CA ILE A 86 1.54 -8.24 12.74
C ILE A 86 1.26 -9.21 13.90
N LYS A 87 0.73 -8.74 15.04
CA LYS A 87 0.43 -9.61 16.19
C LYS A 87 -0.80 -10.49 15.99
N GLU A 88 -1.84 -9.96 15.34
CA GLU A 88 -3.09 -10.71 15.10
C GLU A 88 -2.89 -11.84 14.06
N GLN A 89 -2.03 -11.64 13.05
CA GLN A 89 -1.67 -12.70 12.10
C GLN A 89 -0.82 -13.83 12.71
N VAL A 90 0.01 -13.53 13.72
CA VAL A 90 0.81 -14.55 14.41
C VAL A 90 -0.06 -15.45 15.30
N GLU A 91 -1.11 -14.92 15.92
CA GLU A 91 -2.03 -15.71 16.76
C GLU A 91 -2.93 -16.65 15.94
N LEU A 92 -3.32 -16.27 14.72
CA LEU A 92 -4.14 -17.09 13.83
C LEU A 92 -3.40 -18.30 13.20
N CYS A 93 -2.07 -18.25 13.09
CA CYS A 93 -1.26 -19.38 12.58
C CYS A 93 -0.83 -20.38 13.67
N ALA A 94 -1.09 -20.10 14.94
CA ALA A 94 -0.69 -20.94 16.08
C ALA A 94 -1.82 -21.85 16.62
N GLN A 95 -2.98 -21.90 15.95
CA GLN A 95 -4.17 -22.64 16.38
C GLN A 95 -4.60 -23.71 15.36
#